data_AF-A0A954Z817-F1
#
_entry.id   AF-A0A954Z817-F1
#
_cell.length_a   1.000
_cell.length_b   1.000
_cell.length_c   1.000
_cell.angle_alpha   90.00
_cell.angle_beta   90.00
_cell.angle_gamma   90.00
#
_symmetry.space_group_name_H-M   'P 1'
#
loop_
_entity.id
_entity.type
_entity.pdbx_description
1 polymer ?
#
loop_
_entity_poly.entity_id
_entity_poly.type
_entity_poly.pdbx_seq_one_letter_code
_entity_poly.pdbx_strand_id
1 'polypeptide(L)'
;MRTWNLILAAVLWASSSVMAADMPDAPDFKRTVNYVSWYKGELPDVSDSDNAYEAYAEFMPEVEGSSVDPSAWPHFFGMLSTADHERAAAGMSAPGSEVEWPPGPGPWRPAFHQGWNGSYESTRDVLKQYREAAKREALVAPVKLSGDGKNGRLVSLRHPFLRYQRDCAMGLLEGAWQLTDGKLSINRMRSAIDTNLRTANQMRGAMSVEEQAAANTIRLETYANIRWAFALGLLNEENAGKVAKLLRKIDGDEIDCTPAVAGECAKWLDGLQYIFSPFSGGKGEFNGNRYREITGQTMGGGNRFGIGARLETDPVGSGAAIRDAYEEIARKYMGRFTTEK
;
A
#
# COMPACT_ATOMS: atom_id res chain seq x y z
N MET A 1 -11.04 -16.27 4.62
CA MET A 1 -11.98 -15.44 5.41
C MET A 1 -11.35 -14.79 6.64
N ARG A 2 -10.58 -15.48 7.51
CA ARG A 2 -10.00 -14.82 8.71
C ARG A 2 -8.92 -13.75 8.44
N THR A 3 -8.21 -13.81 7.32
CA THR A 3 -7.18 -12.83 6.92
C THR A 3 -7.73 -11.46 6.48
N TRP A 4 -8.98 -11.39 6.03
CA TRP A 4 -9.56 -10.14 5.51
C TRP A 4 -9.92 -9.13 6.61
N ASN A 5 -10.24 -9.60 7.82
CA ASN A 5 -10.64 -8.73 8.93
C ASN A 5 -9.46 -8.03 9.63
N LEU A 6 -8.21 -8.47 9.41
CA LEU A 6 -7.03 -7.86 10.02
C LEU A 6 -6.47 -6.68 9.20
N ILE A 7 -6.55 -6.75 7.88
CA ILE A 7 -6.13 -5.64 6.98
C ILE A 7 -7.08 -4.45 7.16
N LEU A 8 -8.39 -4.69 7.25
CA LEU A 8 -9.42 -3.67 7.52
C LEU A 8 -9.33 -3.02 8.92
N ALA A 9 -8.64 -3.64 9.87
CA ALA A 9 -8.48 -3.11 11.23
C ALA A 9 -7.28 -2.16 11.39
N ALA A 10 -6.30 -2.22 10.48
CA ALA A 10 -5.03 -1.49 10.59
C ALA A 10 -4.99 -0.12 9.89
N VAL A 11 -6.08 0.28 9.20
CA VAL A 11 -6.11 1.45 8.29
C VAL A 11 -6.77 2.69 8.93
N LEU A 12 -6.97 2.70 10.25
CA LEU A 12 -7.81 3.70 10.94
C LEU A 12 -6.98 4.83 11.61
N TRP A 13 -7.14 6.10 11.16
CA TRP A 13 -7.36 7.31 12.02
C TRP A 13 -7.41 8.68 11.25
N ALA A 14 -8.56 9.38 11.38
CA ALA A 14 -8.88 10.83 11.56
C ALA A 14 -8.34 12.04 10.71
N SER A 15 -9.31 12.81 10.17
CA SER A 15 -9.50 14.28 9.97
C SER A 15 -8.39 15.19 9.38
N SER A 16 -8.57 16.06 8.35
CA SER A 16 -9.73 16.23 7.43
C SER A 16 -9.40 16.79 6.00
N SER A 17 -10.38 16.76 5.08
CA SER A 17 -10.50 17.39 3.72
C SER A 17 -10.12 16.57 2.47
N VAL A 18 -11.07 16.47 1.53
CA VAL A 18 -11.12 15.47 0.44
C VAL A 18 -11.74 16.03 -0.82
N MET A 19 -11.12 15.77 -1.99
CA MET A 19 -11.84 15.81 -3.25
C MET A 19 -12.56 14.48 -3.41
N ALA A 20 -13.89 14.51 -3.47
CA ALA A 20 -14.65 13.29 -3.70
C ALA A 20 -14.33 12.78 -5.11
N ALA A 21 -13.51 11.72 -5.19
CA ALA A 21 -13.41 10.92 -6.42
C ALA A 21 -14.80 10.33 -6.69
N ASP A 22 -15.36 10.63 -7.85
CA ASP A 22 -16.70 10.18 -8.20
C ASP A 22 -16.70 8.66 -8.35
N MET A 23 -17.59 7.99 -7.61
CA MET A 23 -17.68 6.53 -7.64
C MET A 23 -18.00 6.05 -9.07
N PRO A 24 -17.31 5.02 -9.56
CA PRO A 24 -17.49 4.52 -10.92
C PRO A 24 -18.93 4.05 -11.17
N ASP A 25 -19.43 4.29 -12.38
CA ASP A 25 -20.71 3.76 -12.83
C ASP A 25 -20.73 2.23 -12.76
N ALA A 26 -21.78 1.64 -12.17
CA ALA A 26 -22.02 0.21 -12.23
C ALA A 26 -22.46 -0.21 -13.65
N PRO A 27 -22.11 -1.43 -14.12
CA PRO A 27 -22.47 -1.86 -15.46
C PRO A 27 -23.97 -2.18 -15.55
N ASP A 28 -24.67 -1.52 -16.47
CA ASP A 28 -26.09 -1.79 -16.77
C ASP A 28 -26.30 -2.91 -17.80
N PHE A 29 -25.21 -3.44 -18.35
CA PHE A 29 -25.13 -4.44 -19.42
C PHE A 29 -25.86 -4.09 -20.72
N LYS A 30 -26.27 -2.83 -20.88
CA LYS A 30 -26.73 -2.22 -22.16
C LYS A 30 -25.60 -1.43 -22.80
N ARG A 31 -24.74 -0.79 -22.00
CA ARG A 31 -23.53 -0.08 -22.41
C ARG A 31 -22.31 -0.62 -21.66
N THR A 32 -21.22 -0.84 -22.39
CA THR A 32 -19.91 -1.14 -21.78
C THR A 32 -19.35 0.12 -21.10
N VAL A 33 -19.12 0.05 -19.79
CA VAL A 33 -18.39 1.08 -19.03
C VAL A 33 -16.89 0.93 -19.30
N ASN A 34 -16.19 2.04 -19.51
CA ASN A 34 -14.76 2.03 -19.82
C ASN A 34 -13.92 2.37 -18.58
N TYR A 35 -13.85 1.43 -17.62
CA TYR A 35 -13.13 1.63 -16.37
C TYR A 35 -11.66 2.03 -16.58
N VAL A 36 -10.99 1.51 -17.62
CA VAL A 36 -9.62 1.91 -18.01
C VAL A 36 -9.49 3.42 -18.24
N SER A 37 -10.47 4.04 -18.91
CA SER A 37 -10.49 5.49 -19.11
C SER A 37 -10.90 6.26 -17.87
N TRP A 38 -11.75 5.67 -17.01
CA TRP A 38 -12.09 6.25 -15.71
C TRP A 38 -10.84 6.32 -14.82
N TYR A 39 -10.11 5.22 -14.62
CA TYR A 39 -8.85 5.21 -13.85
C TYR A 39 -7.83 6.23 -14.36
N LYS A 40 -7.67 6.35 -15.69
CA LYS A 40 -6.76 7.32 -16.29
C LYS A 40 -7.21 8.77 -16.13
N GLY A 41 -8.49 9.02 -15.81
CA GLY A 41 -9.01 10.34 -15.45
C GLY A 41 -8.80 10.69 -13.97
N GLU A 42 -8.80 9.70 -13.08
CA GLU A 42 -8.59 9.88 -11.64
C GLU A 42 -7.09 9.94 -11.24
N LEU A 43 -6.20 9.34 -12.04
CA LEU A 43 -4.76 9.39 -11.80
C LEU A 43 -4.18 10.79 -12.10
N PRO A 44 -3.22 11.28 -11.30
CA PRO A 44 -2.60 12.58 -11.54
C PRO A 44 -1.79 12.59 -12.83
N ASP A 45 -1.91 13.67 -13.61
CA ASP A 45 -1.12 13.91 -14.82
C ASP A 45 0.32 14.31 -14.43
N VAL A 46 1.25 13.36 -14.56
CA VAL A 46 2.67 13.54 -14.24
C VAL A 46 3.55 13.06 -15.39
N SER A 47 4.70 13.71 -15.57
CA SER A 47 5.66 13.28 -16.59
C SER A 47 6.27 11.93 -16.24
N ASP A 48 6.69 11.14 -17.23
CA ASP A 48 7.42 9.88 -16.99
C ASP A 48 8.68 10.10 -16.13
N SER A 49 9.33 11.27 -16.26
CA SER A 49 10.47 11.67 -15.44
C SER A 49 10.13 12.04 -13.99
N ASP A 50 8.86 12.33 -13.67
CA ASP A 50 8.39 12.66 -12.33
C ASP A 50 7.55 11.54 -11.70
N ASN A 51 7.32 10.45 -12.44
CA ASN A 51 6.67 9.24 -11.94
C ASN A 51 7.66 8.38 -11.10
N ALA A 52 7.32 8.18 -9.83
CA ALA A 52 8.06 7.34 -8.91
C ALA A 52 7.97 5.85 -9.25
N TYR A 53 6.91 5.40 -9.94
CA TYR A 53 6.71 3.99 -10.26
C TYR A 53 7.88 3.41 -11.07
N GLU A 54 8.27 4.05 -12.18
CA GLU A 54 9.36 3.58 -13.03
C GLU A 54 10.70 3.59 -12.27
N ALA A 55 10.96 4.64 -11.49
CA ALA A 55 12.16 4.73 -10.67
C ALA A 55 12.23 3.66 -9.55
N TYR A 56 11.10 3.15 -9.07
CA TYR A 56 11.06 1.97 -8.20
C TYR A 56 11.20 0.67 -9.00
N ALA A 57 10.58 0.56 -10.18
CA ALA A 57 10.62 -0.63 -11.03
C ALA A 57 12.03 -0.94 -11.57
N GLU A 58 12.90 0.07 -11.74
CA GLU A 58 14.31 -0.13 -12.17
C GLU A 58 15.11 -1.09 -11.28
N PHE A 59 14.82 -1.13 -9.98
CA PHE A 59 15.61 -1.90 -9.00
C PHE A 59 14.78 -2.85 -8.14
N MET A 60 13.45 -2.82 -8.25
CA MET A 60 12.56 -3.77 -7.60
C MET A 60 12.19 -4.91 -8.56
N PRO A 61 12.42 -6.18 -8.18
CA PRO A 61 12.25 -7.33 -9.07
C PRO A 61 10.78 -7.57 -9.45
N GLU A 62 10.48 -7.66 -10.76
CA GLU A 62 9.13 -7.95 -11.26
C GLU A 62 8.53 -9.24 -10.67
N VAL A 63 7.24 -9.20 -10.27
CA VAL A 63 6.50 -10.34 -9.69
C VAL A 63 5.47 -10.95 -10.65
N GLU A 64 5.00 -10.21 -11.65
CA GLU A 64 4.07 -10.74 -12.66
C GLU A 64 4.84 -11.48 -13.77
N GLY A 65 4.67 -12.81 -13.85
CA GLY A 65 5.16 -13.64 -14.96
C GLY A 65 6.65 -13.92 -14.96
N SER A 66 7.42 -13.31 -14.06
CA SER A 66 8.83 -13.64 -13.84
C SER A 66 8.96 -14.91 -12.99
N SER A 67 10.01 -15.69 -13.22
CA SER A 67 10.41 -16.79 -12.33
C SER A 67 11.36 -16.32 -11.23
N VAL A 68 11.28 -15.05 -10.82
CA VAL A 68 12.20 -14.49 -9.82
C VAL A 68 11.82 -15.02 -8.45
N ASP A 69 12.64 -15.92 -7.93
CA ASP A 69 12.54 -16.41 -6.56
C ASP A 69 12.65 -15.24 -5.55
N PRO A 70 11.65 -15.00 -4.70
CA PRO A 70 11.73 -14.00 -3.63
C PRO A 70 12.88 -14.25 -2.64
N SER A 71 13.44 -15.47 -2.59
CA SER A 71 14.64 -15.77 -1.80
C SER A 71 15.91 -15.10 -2.35
N ALA A 72 15.93 -14.74 -3.64
CA ALA A 72 17.05 -14.06 -4.28
C ALA A 72 17.07 -12.53 -4.04
N TRP A 73 16.05 -11.97 -3.39
CA TRP A 73 15.97 -10.54 -3.11
C TRP A 73 16.92 -10.17 -1.97
N PRO A 74 17.54 -8.97 -1.96
CA PRO A 74 18.32 -8.49 -0.82
C PRO A 74 17.47 -8.44 0.46
N HIS A 75 17.81 -9.29 1.44
CA HIS A 75 17.04 -9.44 2.67
C HIS A 75 17.38 -8.34 3.69
N PHE A 76 16.36 -7.62 4.13
CA PHE A 76 16.44 -6.66 5.22
C PHE A 76 16.30 -7.38 6.57
N PHE A 77 17.34 -7.33 7.40
CA PHE A 77 17.38 -7.93 8.73
C PHE A 77 17.99 -6.92 9.71
N GLY A 78 17.25 -6.61 10.76
CA GLY A 78 17.50 -5.43 11.56
C GLY A 78 16.46 -5.19 12.66
N MET A 79 16.71 -4.14 13.45
CA MET A 79 15.93 -3.70 14.61
C MET A 79 14.44 -3.49 14.34
N LEU A 80 14.06 -3.11 13.12
CA LEU A 80 12.71 -2.81 12.67
C LEU A 80 12.21 -3.82 11.62
N SER A 81 12.98 -4.88 11.35
CA SER A 81 12.71 -5.78 10.23
C SER A 81 11.35 -6.48 10.34
N THR A 82 10.73 -6.69 9.17
CA THR A 82 9.39 -7.27 9.05
C THR A 82 9.30 -8.66 9.67
N ALA A 83 10.34 -9.49 9.55
CA ALA A 83 10.36 -10.84 10.10
C ALA A 83 10.34 -10.87 11.64
N ASP A 84 11.01 -9.92 12.32
CA ASP A 84 11.01 -9.87 13.78
C ASP A 84 9.74 -9.20 14.33
N HIS A 85 9.13 -8.26 13.60
CA HIS A 85 7.77 -7.79 13.88
C HIS A 85 6.72 -8.90 13.74
N GLU A 86 6.81 -9.74 12.69
CA GLU A 86 5.93 -10.89 12.48
C GLU A 86 6.10 -11.95 13.60
N ARG A 87 7.33 -12.22 14.05
CA ARG A 87 7.61 -13.09 15.21
C ARG A 87 7.05 -12.52 16.51
N ALA A 88 7.27 -11.23 16.78
CA ALA A 88 6.75 -10.56 17.96
C ALA A 88 5.21 -10.56 18.00
N ALA A 89 4.56 -10.27 16.86
CA ALA A 89 3.11 -10.37 16.71
C ALA A 89 2.57 -11.81 16.86
N ALA A 90 3.38 -12.81 16.53
CA ALA A 90 3.09 -14.23 16.77
C ALA A 90 3.45 -14.71 18.19
N GLY A 91 3.91 -13.83 19.09
CA GLY A 91 4.32 -14.17 20.45
C GLY A 91 5.60 -15.02 20.53
N MET A 92 6.41 -15.04 19.47
CA MET A 92 7.63 -15.82 19.37
C MET A 92 8.85 -14.98 19.75
N SER A 93 9.41 -15.21 20.94
CA SER A 93 10.71 -14.64 21.32
C SER A 93 11.82 -15.12 20.38
N ALA A 94 12.73 -14.23 19.99
CA ALA A 94 13.91 -14.61 19.22
C ALA A 94 14.79 -15.59 20.05
N PRO A 95 15.24 -16.73 19.47
CA PRO A 95 16.02 -17.72 20.21
C PRO A 95 17.28 -17.11 20.84
N GLY A 96 17.43 -17.23 22.17
CA GLY A 96 18.60 -16.76 22.91
C GLY A 96 18.54 -15.32 23.42
N SER A 97 17.38 -14.65 23.42
CA SER A 97 17.24 -13.30 23.97
C SER A 97 16.79 -13.30 25.45
N GLU A 98 17.75 -13.21 26.38
CA GLU A 98 17.53 -12.69 27.75
C GLU A 98 17.57 -11.15 27.81
N VAL A 99 17.59 -10.49 26.64
CA VAL A 99 17.61 -9.04 26.54
C VAL A 99 16.21 -8.51 26.82
N GLU A 100 16.06 -7.87 27.97
CA GLU A 100 14.98 -6.93 28.26
C GLU A 100 15.00 -5.87 27.16
N TRP A 101 14.06 -5.96 26.20
CA TRP A 101 14.04 -5.12 25.02
C TRP A 101 14.03 -3.65 25.44
N PRO A 102 14.93 -2.78 24.93
CA PRO A 102 14.63 -1.36 24.95
C PRO A 102 13.33 -1.19 24.16
N PRO A 103 12.29 -0.56 24.72
CA PRO A 103 11.05 -0.38 23.98
C PRO A 103 11.33 0.56 22.81
N GLY A 104 11.24 0.07 21.58
CA GLY A 104 11.37 0.90 20.37
C GLY A 104 12.79 1.16 19.86
N PRO A 105 12.92 1.86 18.71
CA PRO A 105 14.19 2.09 18.02
C PRO A 105 15.19 2.93 18.83
N GLY A 106 16.47 2.56 18.76
CA GLY A 106 17.54 3.25 19.45
C GLY A 106 18.94 3.04 18.84
N PRO A 107 19.97 3.74 19.35
CA PRO A 107 21.31 3.73 18.78
C PRO A 107 21.98 2.35 18.88
N TRP A 108 22.47 1.81 17.77
CA TRP A 108 23.14 0.49 17.72
C TRP A 108 24.55 0.58 17.15
N ARG A 109 25.42 -0.40 17.44
CA ARG A 109 26.81 -0.46 16.96
C ARG A 109 27.06 -1.65 16.05
N PRO A 110 27.72 -1.48 14.89
CA PRO A 110 28.10 -2.58 13.98
C PRO A 110 28.77 -3.79 14.67
N ALA A 111 29.71 -3.52 15.58
CA ALA A 111 30.47 -4.57 16.29
C ALA A 111 29.61 -5.47 17.18
N PHE A 112 28.48 -4.96 17.69
CA PHE A 112 27.55 -5.70 18.56
C PHE A 112 26.34 -6.28 17.80
N HIS A 113 26.08 -5.81 16.58
CA HIS A 113 24.96 -6.25 15.73
C HIS A 113 25.46 -6.62 14.33
N GLN A 114 26.36 -7.60 14.26
CA GLN A 114 27.04 -7.98 13.01
C GLN A 114 26.06 -8.43 11.91
N GLY A 115 24.97 -9.12 12.27
CA GLY A 115 23.92 -9.51 11.32
C GLY A 115 23.17 -8.32 10.73
N TRP A 116 22.79 -7.34 11.56
CA TRP A 116 22.16 -6.09 11.10
C TRP A 116 23.12 -5.30 10.20
N ASN A 117 24.40 -5.22 10.58
CA ASN A 117 25.40 -4.56 9.77
C ASN A 117 25.63 -5.25 8.42
N GLY A 118 25.64 -6.59 8.40
CA GLY A 118 25.77 -7.36 7.16
C GLY A 118 24.60 -7.13 6.19
N SER A 119 23.37 -7.07 6.70
CA SER A 119 22.18 -6.73 5.91
C SER A 119 22.21 -5.27 5.44
N TYR A 120 22.60 -4.32 6.30
CA TYR A 120 22.71 -2.91 5.91
C TYR A 120 23.75 -2.69 4.80
N GLU A 121 24.92 -3.33 4.87
CA GLU A 121 25.93 -3.21 3.80
C GLU A 121 25.50 -3.92 2.50
N SER A 122 24.82 -5.08 2.57
CA SER A 122 24.34 -5.79 1.37
C SER A 122 23.15 -5.10 0.68
N THR A 123 22.35 -4.33 1.43
CA THR A 123 21.19 -3.58 0.90
C THR A 123 21.51 -2.12 0.56
N ARG A 124 22.73 -1.65 0.83
CA ARG A 124 23.11 -0.22 0.77
C ARG A 124 22.82 0.45 -0.59
N ASP A 125 23.05 -0.26 -1.69
CA ASP A 125 22.84 0.27 -3.04
C ASP A 125 21.35 0.27 -3.44
N VAL A 126 20.55 -0.66 -2.92
CA VAL A 126 19.08 -0.61 -3.00
C VAL A 126 18.54 0.59 -2.21
N LEU A 127 19.02 0.76 -0.97
CA LEU A 127 18.67 1.91 -0.13
C LEU A 127 19.12 3.25 -0.74
N LYS A 128 20.11 3.27 -1.63
CA LYS A 128 20.47 4.45 -2.43
C LYS A 128 19.43 4.71 -3.52
N GLN A 129 19.07 3.69 -4.31
CA GLN A 129 18.08 3.83 -5.38
C GLN A 129 16.69 4.21 -4.84
N TYR A 130 16.28 3.63 -3.71
CA TYR A 130 15.04 4.00 -3.01
C TYR A 130 15.02 5.50 -2.59
N ARG A 131 16.15 6.07 -2.17
CA ARG A 131 16.26 7.52 -1.89
C ARG A 131 16.16 8.39 -3.15
N GLU A 132 16.60 7.91 -4.31
CA GLU A 132 16.48 8.64 -5.57
C GLU A 132 15.05 8.58 -6.10
N ALA A 133 14.40 7.42 -6.08
CA ALA A 133 12.99 7.25 -6.46
C ALA A 133 12.03 8.08 -5.58
N ALA A 134 12.31 8.20 -4.28
CA ALA A 134 11.55 9.05 -3.36
C ALA A 134 11.65 10.57 -3.66
N LYS A 135 12.51 11.01 -4.60
CA LYS A 135 12.58 12.44 -5.01
C LYS A 135 11.57 12.79 -6.11
N ARG A 136 11.00 11.78 -6.79
CA ARG A 136 9.96 11.92 -7.82
C ARG A 136 8.66 12.47 -7.20
N GLU A 137 7.77 13.04 -8.00
CA GLU A 137 6.62 13.80 -7.48
C GLU A 137 5.49 12.89 -6.99
N ALA A 138 5.04 11.95 -7.83
CA ALA A 138 3.91 11.07 -7.55
C ALA A 138 4.21 9.63 -7.95
N LEU A 139 3.54 8.66 -7.32
CA LEU A 139 3.57 7.27 -7.76
C LEU A 139 2.32 7.00 -8.60
N VAL A 140 2.51 6.79 -9.91
CA VAL A 140 1.43 6.45 -10.84
C VAL A 140 1.71 5.08 -11.43
N ALA A 141 1.07 4.06 -10.84
CA ALA A 141 1.18 2.69 -11.32
C ALA A 141 0.49 2.54 -12.69
N PRO A 142 1.11 1.83 -13.67
CA PRO A 142 0.54 1.64 -14.99
C PRO A 142 -0.66 0.69 -14.92
N VAL A 143 -1.81 1.18 -15.39
CA VAL A 143 -3.02 0.39 -15.61
C VAL A 143 -2.75 -0.65 -16.71
N LYS A 144 -2.55 -1.92 -16.35
CA LYS A 144 -2.42 -3.01 -17.31
C LYS A 144 -3.78 -3.66 -17.62
N LEU A 145 -3.91 -4.19 -18.83
CA LEU A 145 -5.08 -4.95 -19.27
C LEU A 145 -4.74 -6.44 -19.25
N SER A 146 -5.62 -7.31 -18.75
CA SER A 146 -5.49 -8.75 -18.99
C SER A 146 -5.91 -9.13 -20.42
N GLY A 147 -5.36 -10.22 -20.94
CA GLY A 147 -5.72 -10.78 -22.24
C GLY A 147 -5.06 -10.13 -23.46
N ASP A 148 -5.53 -10.52 -24.64
CA ASP A 148 -4.95 -10.17 -25.96
C ASP A 148 -5.23 -8.72 -26.43
N GLY A 149 -5.74 -7.87 -25.54
CA GLY A 149 -6.16 -6.49 -25.81
C GLY A 149 -7.36 -6.35 -26.75
N LYS A 150 -7.94 -7.45 -27.27
CA LYS A 150 -9.01 -7.42 -28.28
C LYS A 150 -10.39 -7.74 -27.71
N ASN A 151 -10.48 -8.60 -26.70
CA ASN A 151 -11.78 -9.12 -26.19
C ASN A 151 -11.99 -9.04 -24.67
N GLY A 152 -11.08 -8.40 -23.94
CA GLY A 152 -11.13 -8.30 -22.47
C GLY A 152 -10.55 -6.99 -21.98
N ARG A 153 -11.35 -6.23 -21.23
CA ARG A 153 -10.85 -5.19 -20.34
C ARG A 153 -10.99 -5.78 -18.94
N LEU A 154 -9.85 -6.00 -18.31
CA LEU A 154 -9.73 -6.20 -16.88
C LEU A 154 -8.55 -5.34 -16.44
N VAL A 155 -8.83 -4.33 -15.62
CA VAL A 155 -7.80 -3.51 -15.00
C VAL A 155 -7.03 -4.36 -13.99
N SER A 156 -5.79 -4.72 -14.35
CA SER A 156 -4.76 -5.11 -13.39
C SER A 156 -4.05 -3.85 -12.91
N LEU A 157 -4.31 -3.46 -11.67
CA LEU A 157 -3.48 -2.49 -10.97
C LEU A 157 -2.18 -3.19 -10.56
N ARG A 158 -1.05 -2.77 -11.14
CA ARG A 158 0.26 -3.25 -10.71
C ARG A 158 0.67 -2.58 -9.40
N HIS A 159 0.40 -3.25 -8.28
CA HIS A 159 0.93 -2.83 -6.98
C HIS A 159 2.47 -2.96 -7.00
N PRO A 160 3.24 -1.86 -6.86
CA PRO A 160 4.70 -1.93 -6.78
C PRO A 160 5.09 -2.54 -5.42
N PHE A 161 5.66 -3.74 -5.44
CA PHE A 161 6.43 -4.43 -4.38
C PHE A 161 6.30 -3.90 -2.95
N LEU A 162 5.07 -3.80 -2.42
CA LEU A 162 4.76 -3.00 -1.23
C LEU A 162 5.53 -3.46 0.02
N ARG A 163 5.73 -4.77 0.14
CA ARG A 163 6.61 -5.36 1.17
C ARG A 163 8.05 -4.85 1.05
N TYR A 164 8.60 -4.87 -0.15
CA TYR A 164 9.99 -4.47 -0.41
C TYR A 164 10.20 -2.96 -0.25
N GLN A 165 9.23 -2.14 -0.65
CA GLN A 165 9.20 -0.70 -0.36
C GLN A 165 9.18 -0.43 1.15
N ARG A 166 8.36 -1.16 1.91
CA ARG A 166 8.34 -1.08 3.39
C ARG A 166 9.67 -1.52 3.99
N ASP A 167 10.25 -2.63 3.52
CA ASP A 167 11.53 -3.13 4.02
C ASP A 167 12.67 -2.13 3.72
N CYS A 168 12.67 -1.48 2.56
CA CYS A 168 13.58 -0.36 2.25
C CYS A 168 13.38 0.83 3.20
N ALA A 169 12.13 1.20 3.49
CA ALA A 169 11.81 2.28 4.43
C ALA A 169 12.29 1.97 5.85
N MET A 170 12.17 0.71 6.30
CA MET A 170 12.69 0.28 7.60
C MET A 170 14.22 0.26 7.61
N GLY A 171 14.87 -0.29 6.58
CA GLY A 171 16.33 -0.30 6.45
C GLY A 171 16.96 1.10 6.44
N LEU A 172 16.26 2.11 5.91
CA LEU A 172 16.68 3.51 6.04
C LEU A 172 16.66 4.02 7.49
N LEU A 173 15.60 3.71 8.23
CA LEU A 173 15.45 4.13 9.64
C LEU A 173 16.46 3.39 10.51
N GLU A 174 16.59 2.07 10.36
CA GLU A 174 17.63 1.26 11.02
C GLU A 174 19.03 1.81 10.75
N GLY A 175 19.38 2.05 9.49
CA GLY A 175 20.67 2.61 9.10
C GLY A 175 20.92 4.01 9.67
N ALA A 176 19.87 4.78 9.95
CA ALA A 176 19.96 6.08 10.63
C ALA A 176 20.27 5.98 12.13
N TRP A 177 19.92 4.87 12.78
CA TRP A 177 20.26 4.55 14.17
C TRP A 177 21.63 3.90 14.35
N GLN A 178 22.35 3.62 13.26
CA GLN A 178 23.71 3.10 13.32
C GLN A 178 24.69 4.17 13.84
N LEU A 179 25.40 3.85 14.92
CA LEU A 179 26.51 4.65 15.44
C LEU A 179 27.74 4.49 14.54
N THR A 180 28.20 5.60 13.95
CA THR A 180 29.50 5.70 13.27
C THR A 180 30.46 6.43 14.21
N ASP A 181 31.63 5.87 14.49
CA ASP A 181 32.62 6.39 15.45
C ASP A 181 32.02 6.73 16.84
N GLY A 182 31.04 5.92 17.27
CA GLY A 182 30.34 6.09 18.54
C GLY A 182 29.31 7.22 18.57
N LYS A 183 29.00 7.87 17.43
CA LYS A 183 28.03 8.97 17.32
C LYS A 183 26.95 8.69 16.29
N LEU A 184 25.75 9.25 16.50
CA LEU A 184 24.68 9.24 15.50
C LEU A 184 24.84 10.40 14.52
N SER A 185 24.48 10.16 13.26
CA SER A 185 24.41 11.19 12.24
C SER A 185 23.01 11.77 12.14
N ILE A 186 22.81 12.97 12.68
CA ILE A 186 21.55 13.73 12.58
C ILE A 186 21.15 13.92 11.10
N ASN A 187 22.12 14.11 10.21
CA ASN A 187 21.86 14.24 8.77
C ASN A 187 21.35 12.92 8.15
N ARG A 188 21.85 11.77 8.61
CA ARG A 188 21.35 10.45 8.18
C ARG A 188 19.92 10.22 8.66
N MET A 189 19.61 10.58 9.91
CA MET A 189 18.26 10.53 10.48
C MET A 189 17.29 11.44 9.72
N ARG A 190 17.64 12.71 9.50
CA ARG A 190 16.83 13.64 8.70
C ARG A 190 16.60 13.15 7.27
N SER A 191 17.63 12.58 6.63
CA SER A 191 17.50 12.00 5.29
C SER A 191 16.56 10.80 5.25
N ALA A 192 16.64 9.88 6.22
CA ALA A 192 15.74 8.74 6.31
C ALA A 192 14.28 9.17 6.51
N ILE A 193 14.05 10.14 7.40
CA ILE A 193 12.73 10.74 7.65
C ILE A 193 12.19 11.40 6.36
N ASP A 194 12.92 12.32 5.74
CA ASP A 194 12.47 13.03 4.54
C ASP A 194 12.16 12.05 3.39
N THR A 195 13.03 11.05 3.19
CA THR A 195 12.82 10.00 2.17
C THR A 195 11.53 9.23 2.42
N ASN A 196 11.34 8.69 3.61
CA ASN A 196 10.16 7.87 3.91
C ASN A 196 8.85 8.66 3.86
N LEU A 197 8.86 9.93 4.30
CA LEU A 197 7.68 10.78 4.24
C LEU A 197 7.35 11.20 2.80
N ARG A 198 8.34 11.38 1.92
CA ARG A 198 8.10 11.53 0.48
C ARG A 198 7.48 10.28 -0.13
N THR A 199 8.06 9.10 0.10
CA THR A 199 7.48 7.83 -0.41
C THR A 199 6.04 7.65 0.04
N ALA A 200 5.77 7.87 1.33
CA ALA A 200 4.41 7.80 1.87
C ALA A 200 3.47 8.89 1.35
N ASN A 201 3.98 10.00 0.82
CA ASN A 201 3.17 11.03 0.17
C ASN A 201 2.89 10.69 -1.30
N GLN A 202 3.87 10.16 -2.03
CA GLN A 202 3.72 9.68 -3.41
C GLN A 202 2.57 8.67 -3.56
N MET A 203 2.40 7.81 -2.55
CA MET A 203 1.33 6.80 -2.48
C MET A 203 -0.02 7.33 -1.95
N ARG A 204 -0.15 8.60 -1.58
CA ARG A 204 -1.40 9.13 -0.99
C ARG A 204 -2.56 9.11 -2.02
N GLY A 205 -2.26 9.45 -3.28
CA GLY A 205 -3.21 9.41 -4.40
C GLY A 205 -3.36 8.03 -5.04
N ALA A 206 -2.88 6.96 -4.40
CA ALA A 206 -2.96 5.61 -4.96
C ALA A 206 -4.41 5.11 -5.10
N MET A 207 -4.69 4.40 -6.20
CA MET A 207 -6.01 3.84 -6.52
C MET A 207 -6.20 2.41 -5.94
N SER A 208 -5.30 1.97 -5.06
CA SER A 208 -5.37 0.70 -4.34
C SER A 208 -5.31 0.91 -2.82
N VAL A 209 -6.12 0.13 -2.10
CA VAL A 209 -6.15 0.14 -0.64
C VAL A 209 -4.86 -0.42 -0.04
N GLU A 210 -4.23 -1.38 -0.70
CA GLU A 210 -2.93 -1.94 -0.29
C GLU A 210 -1.80 -0.89 -0.37
N GLU A 211 -1.76 -0.10 -1.45
CA GLU A 211 -0.77 0.97 -1.63
C GLU A 211 -0.91 2.04 -0.53
N GLN A 212 -2.13 2.48 -0.23
CA GLN A 212 -2.37 3.40 0.87
C GLN A 212 -2.06 2.80 2.25
N ALA A 213 -2.38 1.52 2.48
CA ALA A 213 -2.04 0.84 3.74
C ALA A 213 -0.51 0.75 3.94
N ALA A 214 0.25 0.51 2.87
CA ALA A 214 1.72 0.55 2.90
C ALA A 214 2.24 1.96 3.19
N ALA A 215 1.69 2.98 2.53
CA ALA A 215 2.00 4.39 2.77
C ALA A 215 1.80 4.78 4.25
N ASN A 216 0.66 4.38 4.82
CA ASN A 216 0.33 4.63 6.23
C ASN A 216 1.30 3.92 7.17
N THR A 217 1.68 2.68 6.86
CA THR A 217 2.66 1.93 7.66
C THR A 217 4.03 2.62 7.67
N ILE A 218 4.57 2.95 6.49
CA ILE A 218 5.84 3.69 6.34
C ILE A 218 5.80 5.01 7.11
N ARG A 219 4.67 5.72 7.02
CA ARG A 219 4.43 7.00 7.68
C ARG A 219 4.42 6.87 9.21
N LEU A 220 3.63 5.95 9.75
CA LEU A 220 3.52 5.70 11.21
C LEU A 220 4.85 5.28 11.82
N GLU A 221 5.58 4.36 11.19
CA GLU A 221 6.91 3.93 11.65
C GLU A 221 7.92 5.08 11.64
N THR A 222 7.89 5.91 10.59
CA THR A 222 8.73 7.11 10.52
C THR A 222 8.41 8.08 11.66
N TYR A 223 7.14 8.24 12.05
CA TYR A 223 6.76 9.08 13.18
C TYR A 223 7.11 8.48 14.55
N ALA A 224 7.03 7.16 14.71
CA ALA A 224 7.58 6.49 15.89
C ALA A 224 9.07 6.78 16.02
N ASN A 225 9.83 6.69 14.93
CA ASN A 225 11.26 7.01 14.90
C ASN A 225 11.55 8.51 15.19
N ILE A 226 10.73 9.46 14.73
CA ILE A 226 10.84 10.87 15.13
C ILE A 226 10.62 11.04 16.64
N ARG A 227 9.59 10.40 17.21
CA ARG A 227 9.28 10.45 18.65
C ARG A 227 10.44 9.89 19.47
N TRP A 228 11.05 8.79 19.05
CA TRP A 228 12.25 8.22 19.67
C TRP A 228 13.48 9.12 19.56
N ALA A 229 13.73 9.69 18.38
CA ALA A 229 14.83 10.64 18.20
C ALA A 229 14.66 11.92 19.04
N PHE A 230 13.42 12.35 19.29
CA PHE A 230 13.12 13.44 20.20
C PHE A 230 13.32 13.04 21.67
N ALA A 231 12.77 11.91 22.11
CA ALA A 231 12.91 11.41 23.49
C ALA A 231 14.36 11.16 23.91
N LEU A 232 15.22 10.76 22.96
CA LEU A 232 16.66 10.57 23.16
C LEU A 232 17.50 11.84 22.98
N GLY A 233 16.88 13.02 22.84
CA GLY A 233 17.57 14.32 22.74
C GLY A 233 18.36 14.55 21.44
N LEU A 234 18.18 13.71 20.42
CA LEU A 234 18.85 13.83 19.11
C LEU A 234 18.26 14.97 18.26
N LEU A 235 17.01 15.32 18.53
CA LEU A 235 16.34 16.51 18.03
C LEU A 235 16.29 17.53 19.19
N ASN A 236 17.10 18.58 19.11
CA ASN A 236 17.34 19.54 20.19
C ASN A 236 16.09 20.33 20.64
N GLU A 237 16.11 20.86 21.87
CA GLU A 237 15.00 21.62 22.48
C GLU A 237 14.50 22.79 21.62
N GLU A 238 15.41 23.49 20.93
CA GLU A 238 15.09 24.58 20.00
C GLU A 238 14.13 24.14 18.86
N ASN A 239 14.20 22.86 18.47
CA ASN A 239 13.32 22.27 17.49
C ASN A 239 12.15 21.49 18.12
N ALA A 240 12.09 21.32 19.45
CA ALA A 240 10.98 20.64 20.14
C ALA A 240 9.61 21.19 19.75
N GLY A 241 9.44 22.51 19.78
CA GLY A 241 8.20 23.16 19.39
C GLY A 241 7.83 22.93 17.91
N LYS A 242 8.82 22.85 17.02
CA LYS A 242 8.63 22.57 15.59
C LYS A 242 8.28 21.11 15.35
N VAL A 243 8.97 20.17 16.01
CA VAL A 243 8.71 18.72 15.97
C VAL A 243 7.33 18.42 16.56
N ALA A 244 6.98 18.99 17.71
CA ALA A 244 5.66 18.82 18.32
C ALA A 244 4.53 19.50 17.52
N LYS A 245 4.80 20.56 16.75
CA LYS A 245 3.83 21.14 15.81
C LYS A 245 3.69 20.28 14.55
N LEU A 246 4.80 19.74 14.04
CA LEU A 246 4.83 18.83 12.90
C LEU A 246 4.05 17.55 13.24
N LEU A 247 4.41 16.86 14.33
CA LEU A 247 3.71 15.67 14.83
C LEU A 247 2.23 15.94 15.10
N ARG A 248 1.84 17.08 15.70
CA ARG A 248 0.40 17.40 15.90
C ARG A 248 -0.35 17.73 14.62
N LYS A 249 0.29 18.35 13.62
CA LYS A 249 -0.34 18.52 12.30
C LYS A 249 -0.58 17.15 11.65
N ILE A 250 0.41 16.28 11.77
CA ILE A 250 0.46 14.92 11.23
C ILE A 250 -0.57 13.99 11.90
N ASP A 251 -0.68 14.05 13.23
CA ASP A 251 -1.64 13.27 14.02
C ASP A 251 -3.10 13.79 13.80
N GLY A 252 -3.28 14.78 12.92
CA GLY A 252 -4.55 15.31 12.43
C GLY A 252 -4.48 15.77 10.96
N ASP A 253 -3.74 15.05 10.10
CA ASP A 253 -3.79 15.13 8.64
C ASP A 253 -4.47 13.83 8.13
N GLU A 254 -5.74 13.88 7.72
CA GLU A 254 -6.49 12.66 7.33
C GLU A 254 -5.83 11.91 6.17
N ILE A 255 -5.90 10.59 6.26
CA ILE A 255 -5.69 9.74 5.11
C ILE A 255 -7.01 9.68 4.35
N ASP A 256 -7.07 10.39 3.23
CA ASP A 256 -8.17 10.29 2.28
C ASP A 256 -8.10 8.93 1.55
N CYS A 257 -8.99 8.03 1.95
CA CYS A 257 -9.11 6.72 1.32
C CYS A 257 -10.02 6.71 0.08
N THR A 258 -10.61 7.84 -0.32
CA THR A 258 -11.59 7.87 -1.44
C THR A 258 -11.01 7.38 -2.76
N PRO A 259 -9.80 7.81 -3.20
CA PRO A 259 -9.22 7.34 -4.45
C PRO A 259 -9.00 5.82 -4.45
N ALA A 260 -8.50 5.26 -3.34
CA ALA A 260 -8.29 3.84 -3.17
C ALA A 260 -9.60 3.02 -3.11
N VAL A 261 -10.64 3.54 -2.44
CA VAL A 261 -11.95 2.88 -2.34
C VAL A 261 -12.69 2.94 -3.69
N ALA A 262 -12.66 4.08 -4.39
CA ALA A 262 -13.23 4.20 -5.74
C ALA A 262 -12.45 3.34 -6.76
N GLY A 263 -11.13 3.30 -6.66
CA GLY A 263 -10.26 2.45 -7.47
C GLY A 263 -10.56 0.96 -7.27
N GLU A 264 -10.58 0.45 -6.04
CA GLU A 264 -11.01 -0.93 -5.80
C GLU A 264 -12.44 -1.18 -6.31
N CYS A 265 -13.37 -0.25 -6.13
CA CYS A 265 -14.72 -0.38 -6.70
C CYS A 265 -14.68 -0.59 -8.23
N ALA A 266 -13.92 0.23 -8.96
CA ALA A 266 -13.77 0.11 -10.42
C ALA A 266 -13.14 -1.24 -10.83
N LYS A 267 -12.17 -1.75 -10.07
CA LYS A 267 -11.56 -3.09 -10.27
C LYS A 267 -12.60 -4.20 -10.20
N TRP A 268 -13.47 -4.17 -9.18
CA TRP A 268 -14.53 -5.16 -9.00
C TRP A 268 -15.63 -5.04 -10.07
N LEU A 269 -16.01 -3.82 -10.45
CA LEU A 269 -17.03 -3.59 -11.49
C LEU A 269 -16.52 -3.93 -12.90
N ASP A 270 -15.23 -3.71 -13.20
CA ASP A 270 -14.61 -4.17 -14.46
C ASP A 270 -14.47 -5.70 -14.50
N GLY A 271 -14.09 -6.33 -13.38
CA GLY A 271 -14.08 -7.79 -13.23
C GLY A 271 -15.47 -8.41 -13.42
N LEU A 272 -16.50 -7.77 -12.87
CA LEU A 272 -17.90 -8.15 -13.10
C LEU A 272 -18.26 -8.01 -14.59
N GLN A 273 -17.95 -6.88 -15.21
CA GLN A 273 -18.21 -6.64 -16.64
C GLN A 273 -17.42 -7.59 -17.56
N TYR A 274 -16.24 -8.05 -17.14
CA TYR A 274 -15.49 -9.06 -17.87
C TYR A 274 -16.20 -10.42 -17.81
N ILE A 275 -16.60 -10.86 -16.62
CA ILE A 275 -17.31 -12.13 -16.41
C ILE A 275 -18.67 -12.14 -17.13
N PHE A 276 -19.36 -11.01 -17.21
CA PHE A 276 -20.69 -10.87 -17.80
C PHE A 276 -20.66 -10.07 -19.11
N SER A 277 -20.66 -10.75 -20.25
CA SER A 277 -20.62 -10.08 -21.55
C SER A 277 -21.88 -9.23 -21.81
N PRO A 278 -21.75 -7.98 -22.30
CA PRO A 278 -22.90 -7.19 -22.75
C PRO A 278 -23.40 -7.74 -24.09
N PHE A 279 -24.58 -8.37 -24.09
CA PHE A 279 -25.24 -8.88 -25.29
C PHE A 279 -26.66 -8.30 -25.47
N SER A 280 -27.20 -8.50 -26.67
CA SER A 280 -28.48 -7.96 -27.12
C SER A 280 -29.63 -8.26 -26.15
N GLY A 281 -30.23 -7.22 -25.59
CA GLY A 281 -31.35 -7.31 -24.65
C GLY A 281 -31.07 -6.72 -23.26
N GLY A 282 -29.83 -6.28 -22.97
CA GLY A 282 -29.52 -5.60 -21.71
C GLY A 282 -29.46 -6.52 -20.49
N LYS A 283 -29.12 -7.80 -20.71
CA LYS A 283 -28.88 -8.79 -19.66
C LYS A 283 -27.45 -9.29 -19.82
N GLY A 284 -26.64 -9.19 -18.76
CA GLY A 284 -25.29 -9.74 -18.75
C GLY A 284 -25.35 -11.27 -18.79
N GLU A 285 -24.67 -11.90 -19.75
CA GLU A 285 -24.57 -13.36 -19.83
C GLU A 285 -23.29 -13.86 -19.15
N PHE A 286 -23.43 -14.81 -18.23
CA PHE A 286 -22.31 -15.36 -17.45
C PHE A 286 -21.34 -16.16 -18.33
N ASN A 287 -20.06 -15.77 -18.30
CA ASN A 287 -18.98 -16.50 -18.96
C ASN A 287 -18.12 -17.27 -17.94
N GLY A 288 -18.42 -18.57 -17.78
CA GLY A 288 -17.72 -19.46 -16.85
C GLY A 288 -16.23 -19.67 -17.15
N ASN A 289 -15.77 -19.43 -18.39
CA ASN A 289 -14.33 -19.48 -18.71
C ASN A 289 -13.61 -18.24 -18.18
N ARG A 290 -14.20 -17.05 -18.35
CA ARG A 290 -13.68 -15.79 -17.80
C ARG A 290 -13.73 -15.75 -16.26
N TYR A 291 -14.77 -16.33 -15.67
CA TYR A 291 -14.82 -16.54 -14.21
C TYR A 291 -13.65 -17.41 -13.73
N ARG A 292 -13.37 -18.52 -14.43
CA ARG A 292 -12.24 -19.41 -14.10
C ARG A 292 -10.88 -18.73 -14.30
N GLU A 293 -10.75 -17.92 -15.33
CA GLU A 293 -9.54 -17.12 -15.62
C GLU A 293 -9.22 -16.16 -14.47
N ILE A 294 -10.21 -15.40 -13.96
CA ILE A 294 -10.02 -14.47 -12.84
C ILE A 294 -9.80 -15.20 -11.51
N THR A 295 -10.59 -16.23 -11.23
CA THR A 295 -10.68 -16.80 -9.86
C THR A 295 -9.84 -18.06 -9.65
N GLY A 296 -9.36 -18.69 -10.72
CA GLY A 296 -8.81 -20.05 -10.70
C GLY A 296 -9.84 -21.15 -10.38
N GLN A 297 -11.13 -20.81 -10.22
CA GLN A 297 -12.17 -21.73 -9.76
C GLN A 297 -13.11 -22.18 -10.88
N THR A 298 -13.47 -23.46 -10.87
CA THR A 298 -14.54 -24.00 -11.71
C THR A 298 -15.88 -23.94 -10.95
N MET A 299 -16.83 -23.15 -11.45
CA MET A 299 -18.22 -23.16 -10.97
C MET A 299 -18.85 -24.55 -11.19
N GLY A 300 -19.65 -25.01 -10.21
CA GLY A 300 -20.31 -26.32 -10.22
C GLY A 300 -20.01 -27.22 -9.00
N GLY A 301 -18.98 -26.89 -8.21
CA GLY A 301 -18.60 -27.64 -7.00
C GLY A 301 -19.48 -27.37 -5.77
N GLY A 302 -20.75 -27.78 -5.79
CA GLY A 302 -21.60 -27.99 -4.60
C GLY A 302 -22.05 -26.77 -3.76
N ASN A 303 -21.38 -25.61 -3.84
CA ASN A 303 -21.67 -24.48 -2.94
C ASN A 303 -22.68 -23.47 -3.52
N ARG A 304 -23.98 -23.82 -3.45
CA ARG A 304 -25.11 -22.97 -3.88
C ARG A 304 -25.28 -21.67 -3.06
N PHE A 305 -24.48 -21.46 -2.02
CA PHE A 305 -24.46 -20.25 -1.20
C PHE A 305 -23.24 -19.33 -1.49
N GLY A 306 -22.41 -19.69 -2.49
CA GLY A 306 -21.30 -18.85 -2.92
C GLY A 306 -21.75 -17.61 -3.71
N ILE A 307 -20.92 -16.56 -3.70
CA ILE A 307 -21.14 -15.29 -4.41
C ILE A 307 -21.51 -15.53 -5.88
N GLY A 308 -20.90 -16.53 -6.54
CA GLY A 308 -21.20 -16.93 -7.92
C GLY A 308 -22.69 -17.17 -8.22
N ALA A 309 -23.46 -17.77 -7.30
CA ALA A 309 -24.88 -18.05 -7.54
C ALA A 309 -25.76 -16.78 -7.53
N ARG A 310 -25.35 -15.72 -6.83
CA ARG A 310 -26.00 -14.40 -6.91
C ARG A 310 -25.58 -13.66 -8.18
N LEU A 311 -24.29 -13.73 -8.52
CA LEU A 311 -23.77 -13.14 -9.77
C LEU A 311 -24.51 -13.68 -11.00
N GLU A 312 -24.70 -15.00 -11.10
CA GLU A 312 -25.40 -15.66 -12.21
C GLU A 312 -26.88 -15.25 -12.35
N THR A 313 -27.54 -14.86 -11.26
CA THR A 313 -28.99 -14.63 -11.24
C THR A 313 -29.39 -13.16 -11.38
N ASP A 314 -28.58 -12.23 -10.89
CA ASP A 314 -28.79 -10.77 -11.05
C ASP A 314 -27.45 -10.02 -11.13
N PRO A 315 -26.80 -9.97 -12.31
CA PRO A 315 -25.54 -9.25 -12.47
C PRO A 315 -25.69 -7.72 -12.37
N VAL A 316 -26.88 -7.17 -12.72
CA VAL A 316 -27.16 -5.73 -12.59
C VAL A 316 -27.26 -5.34 -11.12
N GLY A 317 -28.11 -6.03 -10.35
CA GLY A 317 -28.24 -5.83 -8.92
C GLY A 317 -26.96 -6.17 -8.15
N SER A 318 -26.14 -7.10 -8.65
CA SER A 318 -24.81 -7.37 -8.10
C SER A 318 -23.84 -6.19 -8.33
N GLY A 319 -23.85 -5.57 -9.52
CA GLY A 319 -23.06 -4.37 -9.80
C GLY A 319 -23.47 -3.17 -8.94
N ALA A 320 -24.77 -2.94 -8.80
CA ALA A 320 -25.32 -1.93 -7.89
C ALA A 320 -24.93 -2.21 -6.43
N ALA A 321 -25.11 -3.44 -5.93
CA ALA A 321 -24.76 -3.80 -4.56
C ALA A 321 -23.25 -3.71 -4.26
N ILE A 322 -22.37 -3.95 -5.25
CA ILE A 322 -20.94 -3.68 -5.12
C ILE A 322 -20.71 -2.18 -4.94
N ARG A 323 -21.24 -1.35 -5.85
CA ARG A 323 -21.09 0.11 -5.77
C ARG A 323 -21.64 0.66 -4.46
N ASP A 324 -22.86 0.30 -4.08
CA ASP A 324 -23.52 0.73 -2.83
C ASP A 324 -22.69 0.36 -1.59
N ALA A 325 -22.07 -0.82 -1.58
CA ALA A 325 -21.19 -1.24 -0.48
C ALA A 325 -19.89 -0.42 -0.43
N TYR A 326 -19.29 -0.10 -1.58
CA TYR A 326 -18.11 0.79 -1.65
C TYR A 326 -18.46 2.25 -1.29
N GLU A 327 -19.66 2.73 -1.68
CA GLU A 327 -20.23 4.00 -1.21
C GLU A 327 -20.50 4.00 0.31
N GLU A 328 -21.00 2.91 0.89
CA GLU A 328 -21.15 2.79 2.34
C GLU A 328 -19.80 2.76 3.05
N ILE A 329 -18.81 2.02 2.53
CA ILE A 329 -17.44 2.01 3.05
C ILE A 329 -16.87 3.43 3.06
N ALA A 330 -16.89 4.13 1.92
CA ALA A 330 -16.51 5.54 1.87
C ALA A 330 -17.29 6.34 2.93
N ARG A 331 -18.62 6.39 2.87
CA ARG A 331 -19.46 7.18 3.80
C ARG A 331 -19.21 6.86 5.28
N LYS A 332 -18.95 5.60 5.64
CA LYS A 332 -18.77 5.14 7.02
C LYS A 332 -17.38 5.46 7.59
N TYR A 333 -16.35 5.36 6.76
CA TYR A 333 -14.97 5.63 7.17
C TYR A 333 -14.56 7.10 6.93
N MET A 334 -15.33 7.86 6.14
CA MET A 334 -15.16 9.29 5.86
C MET A 334 -16.13 10.19 6.66
N GLY A 335 -17.36 9.72 6.89
CA GLY A 335 -18.43 10.51 7.52
C GLY A 335 -18.45 10.49 9.05
N ARG A 336 -17.63 9.65 9.70
CA ARG A 336 -17.62 9.51 11.18
C ARG A 336 -16.89 10.64 11.94
N PHE A 337 -16.31 11.62 11.23
CA PHE A 337 -15.60 12.75 11.84
C PHE A 337 -16.12 14.13 11.38
N THR A 338 -17.26 14.19 10.67
CA THR A 338 -17.90 15.46 10.24
C THR A 338 -19.08 15.91 11.11
N THR A 339 -19.27 15.27 12.27
CA THR A 339 -20.16 15.67 13.36
C THR A 339 -19.38 15.52 14.67
N GLU A 340 -19.23 16.53 15.53
CA GLU A 340 -20.02 17.74 15.76
C GLU A 340 -19.17 19.04 15.70
N LYS A 341 -19.84 20.21 15.62
CA LYS A 341 -19.26 21.55 15.78
C LYS A 341 -19.71 22.18 17.09
#